data_AF-A0A1Q5R6R0-F1
#
_entry.id   AF-A0A1Q5R6R0-F1
#
_cell.length_a   1.000
_cell.length_b   1.000
_cell.length_c   1.000
_cell.angle_alpha   90.00
_cell.angle_beta   90.00
_cell.angle_gamma   90.00
#
_symmetry.space_group_name_H-M   'P 1'
#
loop_
_entity.id
_entity.type
_entity.pdbx_description
1 polymer ?
#
loop_
_entity_poly.entity_id
_entity_poly.type
_entity_poly.pdbx_seq_one_letter_code
_entity_poly.pdbx_strand_id
1 'polypeptide(L)'
;MQRYVDQEIIPGVSWAVLRGREVVDQQCVGFADREANTALRPDHIFRAFSNTKIFVTCSIMLLVEEGRIGLDDVVEKFLPQLGNRKVLKQGAASLADVEPAQGPITIRQLLTHTSGLSYGIFDPGTVLFKGYNEARVLNPLTPLTDMIDKLADLPLSYHPGTSWEYSVATDVLGRVVEVVSGKSLDAFLKERIFDRLGMTDTGFYVPEAQQDRLVAHYTGADVLDPMKPGLTRADNLPFPQAYRRPFPRLSGGGGLVSTLPDMLALVRALVPGSDALLKPDTLRQMMTNQLPAGQTIRFANLGPMPGKGFGLGGAVTFAPTPFDPANSIGEFQWGGLAGTHWWICPQANTAGVLMAQRHMGFWNPFFFEFKRLAYQAVGG
;
A
#
# COMPACT_ATOMS: atom_id res chain seq x y z
N MET A 1 11.69 20.26 -1.21
CA MET A 1 12.26 18.92 -1.51
C MET A 1 13.76 18.95 -1.80
N GLN A 2 14.29 19.87 -2.61
CA GLN A 2 15.74 19.97 -2.90
C GLN A 2 16.62 19.91 -1.64
N ARG A 3 16.26 20.66 -0.59
CA ARG A 3 16.94 20.60 0.72
C ARG A 3 17.16 19.19 1.27
N TYR A 4 16.19 18.28 1.11
CA TYR A 4 16.31 16.90 1.59
C TYR A 4 17.24 16.04 0.73
N VAL A 5 17.40 16.40 -0.55
CA VAL A 5 18.40 15.80 -1.44
C VAL A 5 19.79 16.29 -1.06
N ASP A 6 19.95 17.60 -0.89
CA ASP A 6 21.24 18.22 -0.53
C ASP A 6 21.77 17.74 0.83
N GLN A 7 20.86 17.41 1.75
CA GLN A 7 21.17 16.85 3.07
C GLN A 7 21.36 15.33 3.08
N GLU A 8 21.35 14.67 1.92
CA GLU A 8 21.45 13.22 1.78
C GLU A 8 20.41 12.44 2.60
N ILE A 9 19.20 12.98 2.73
CA ILE A 9 18.08 12.29 3.40
C ILE A 9 17.35 11.39 2.41
N ILE A 10 17.20 11.84 1.17
CA ILE A 10 16.63 11.11 0.04
C ILE A 10 17.52 11.30 -1.20
N PRO A 11 17.66 10.30 -2.08
CA PRO A 11 18.50 10.41 -3.28
C PRO A 11 17.89 11.37 -4.33
N GLY A 12 16.55 11.35 -4.42
CA GLY A 12 15.77 12.08 -5.39
C GLY A 12 14.29 11.84 -5.13
N VAL A 13 13.47 12.74 -5.64
CA VAL A 13 12.01 12.69 -5.48
C VAL A 13 11.31 13.35 -6.64
N SER A 14 10.23 12.75 -7.08
CA SER A 14 9.30 13.33 -8.04
C SER A 14 7.92 13.44 -7.42
N TRP A 15 7.14 14.44 -7.80
CA TRP A 15 5.81 14.64 -7.22
C TRP A 15 4.87 15.34 -8.18
N ALA A 16 3.58 15.22 -7.90
CA ALA A 16 2.51 15.99 -8.50
C ALA A 16 1.48 16.38 -7.42
N VAL A 17 1.03 17.63 -7.45
CA VAL A 17 -0.02 18.16 -6.58
C VAL A 17 -1.20 18.58 -7.44
N LEU A 18 -2.41 18.24 -6.99
CA LEU A 18 -3.65 18.53 -7.68
C LEU A 18 -4.53 19.47 -6.87
N ARG A 19 -5.23 20.37 -7.58
CA ARG A 19 -6.44 21.05 -7.12
C ARG A 19 -7.63 20.41 -7.84
N GLY A 20 -8.46 19.69 -7.10
CA GLY A 20 -9.44 18.78 -7.70
C GLY A 20 -8.74 17.75 -8.60
N ARG A 21 -8.96 17.84 -9.92
CA ARG A 21 -8.36 16.96 -10.93
C ARG A 21 -7.26 17.63 -11.76
N GLU A 22 -7.04 18.93 -11.56
CA GLU A 22 -6.04 19.72 -12.28
C GLU A 22 -4.68 19.62 -11.57
N VAL A 23 -3.60 19.40 -12.34
CA VAL A 23 -2.23 19.42 -11.82
C VAL A 23 -1.79 20.87 -11.69
N VAL A 24 -1.46 21.28 -10.47
CA VAL A 24 -1.03 22.67 -10.18
C VAL A 24 0.47 22.76 -9.89
N ASP A 25 1.11 21.64 -9.57
CA ASP A 25 2.57 21.56 -9.43
C ASP A 25 3.04 20.15 -9.77
N GLN A 26 4.15 20.04 -10.49
CA GLN A 26 4.78 18.77 -10.85
C GLN A 26 6.28 18.97 -11.09
N GLN A 27 7.11 18.21 -10.39
CA GLN A 27 8.57 18.38 -10.45
C GLN A 27 9.31 17.06 -10.22
N CYS A 28 10.58 17.04 -10.63
CA CYS A 28 11.58 16.02 -10.28
C CYS A 28 12.83 16.73 -9.76
N VAL A 29 13.38 16.28 -8.63
CA VAL A 29 14.64 16.80 -8.08
C VAL A 29 15.54 15.66 -7.62
N GLY A 30 16.85 15.87 -7.69
CA GLY A 30 17.87 14.88 -7.31
C GLY A 30 18.10 13.80 -8.35
N PHE A 31 18.44 12.60 -7.87
CA PHE A 31 19.00 11.53 -8.70
C PHE A 31 18.08 10.32 -8.78
N ALA A 32 18.05 9.70 -9.96
CA ALA A 32 17.56 8.34 -10.16
C ALA A 32 18.60 7.30 -9.71
N ASP A 33 19.88 7.62 -9.90
CA ASP A 33 21.02 6.85 -9.44
C ASP A 33 22.11 7.86 -9.04
N ARG A 34 22.37 7.96 -7.74
CA ARG A 34 23.33 8.91 -7.16
C ARG A 34 24.76 8.54 -7.56
N GLU A 35 25.11 7.26 -7.51
CA GLU A 35 26.46 6.78 -7.81
C GLU A 35 26.80 6.95 -9.31
N ALA A 36 25.80 6.81 -10.19
CA ALA A 36 25.95 7.05 -11.63
C ALA A 36 25.68 8.51 -12.05
N ASN A 37 25.43 9.43 -11.11
CA ASN A 37 25.03 10.82 -11.39
C ASN A 37 23.86 10.96 -12.39
N THR A 38 22.93 10.02 -12.37
CA THR A 38 21.76 10.05 -13.28
C THR A 38 20.67 10.92 -12.68
N ALA A 39 20.40 12.07 -13.31
CA ALA A 39 19.35 12.99 -12.87
C ALA A 39 17.96 12.35 -12.95
N LEU A 40 17.10 12.62 -11.98
CA LEU A 40 15.73 12.11 -11.96
C LEU A 40 14.86 12.78 -13.03
N ARG A 41 14.06 12.00 -13.75
CA ARG A 41 13.11 12.44 -14.78
C ARG A 41 11.72 11.87 -14.51
N PRO A 42 10.64 12.46 -15.07
CA PRO A 42 9.27 12.05 -14.79
C PRO A 42 8.94 10.59 -15.16
N ASP A 43 9.61 10.05 -16.18
CA ASP A 43 9.37 8.71 -16.73
C ASP A 43 10.15 7.61 -15.99
N HIS A 44 10.91 7.95 -14.94
CA HIS A 44 11.59 6.93 -14.16
C HIS A 44 10.62 6.04 -13.39
N ILE A 45 10.99 4.76 -13.28
CA ILE A 45 10.18 3.70 -12.71
C ILE A 45 10.60 3.47 -11.26
N PHE A 46 9.61 3.47 -10.38
CA PHE A 46 9.76 3.32 -8.95
C PHE A 46 9.18 1.98 -8.50
N ARG A 47 9.77 1.41 -7.46
CA ARG A 47 9.22 0.26 -6.76
C ARG A 47 8.03 0.78 -5.95
N ALA A 48 6.81 0.42 -6.34
CA ALA A 48 5.60 1.01 -5.76
C ALA A 48 5.34 0.49 -4.34
N PHE A 49 5.86 -0.70 -4.01
CA PHE A 49 5.61 -1.39 -2.73
C PHE A 49 4.10 -1.36 -2.43
N SER A 50 3.70 -0.97 -1.21
CA SER A 50 2.32 -0.98 -0.76
C SER A 50 1.36 -0.03 -1.48
N ASN A 51 1.84 0.82 -2.40
CA ASN A 51 0.92 1.45 -3.37
C ASN A 51 0.24 0.41 -4.26
N THR A 52 0.79 -0.80 -4.41
CA THR A 52 0.12 -1.93 -5.06
C THR A 52 -1.28 -2.20 -4.49
N LYS A 53 -1.48 -1.95 -3.19
CA LYS A 53 -2.74 -2.25 -2.51
C LYS A 53 -3.92 -1.46 -3.07
N ILE A 54 -3.71 -0.22 -3.51
CA ILE A 54 -4.82 0.58 -4.04
C ILE A 54 -5.29 0.03 -5.39
N PHE A 55 -4.41 -0.56 -6.20
CA PHE A 55 -4.78 -1.22 -7.45
C PHE A 55 -5.64 -2.47 -7.22
N VAL A 56 -5.22 -3.33 -6.29
CA VAL A 56 -6.00 -4.53 -5.92
C VAL A 56 -7.31 -4.12 -5.27
N THR A 57 -7.31 -3.08 -4.43
CA THR A 57 -8.54 -2.53 -3.86
C THR A 57 -9.50 -2.06 -4.95
N CYS A 58 -9.04 -1.27 -5.92
CA CYS A 58 -9.87 -0.83 -7.05
C CYS A 58 -10.44 -2.02 -7.82
N SER A 59 -9.66 -3.09 -7.99
CA SER A 59 -10.12 -4.33 -8.64
C SER A 59 -11.27 -4.98 -7.88
N ILE A 60 -11.16 -5.10 -6.55
CA ILE A 60 -12.24 -5.60 -5.70
C ILE A 60 -13.46 -4.68 -5.79
N MET A 61 -13.28 -3.37 -5.73
CA MET A 61 -14.39 -2.42 -5.78
C MET A 61 -15.11 -2.43 -7.15
N LEU A 62 -14.38 -2.62 -8.26
CA LEU A 62 -14.98 -2.84 -9.58
C LEU A 62 -15.83 -4.12 -9.60
N LEU A 63 -15.33 -5.22 -9.03
CA LEU A 63 -16.09 -6.48 -8.91
C LEU A 63 -17.31 -6.34 -7.99
N VAL A 64 -17.24 -5.47 -6.97
CA VAL A 64 -18.39 -5.10 -6.12
C VAL A 64 -19.43 -4.32 -6.92
N GLU A 65 -19.03 -3.34 -7.71
CA GLU A 65 -19.96 -2.57 -8.56
C GLU A 65 -20.63 -3.41 -9.65
N GLU A 66 -19.96 -4.47 -10.10
CA GLU A 66 -20.47 -5.48 -11.03
C GLU A 66 -21.40 -6.51 -10.34
N GLY A 67 -21.53 -6.47 -9.01
CA GLY A 67 -22.33 -7.42 -8.25
C GLY A 67 -21.73 -8.84 -8.19
N ARG A 68 -20.45 -9.00 -8.52
CA ARG A 68 -19.75 -10.31 -8.51
C ARG A 68 -19.23 -10.68 -7.13
N ILE A 69 -19.01 -9.68 -6.27
CA ILE A 69 -18.55 -9.83 -4.89
C ILE A 69 -19.35 -8.86 -4.00
N GLY A 70 -19.79 -9.31 -2.82
CA GLY A 70 -20.27 -8.43 -1.77
C GLY A 70 -19.14 -8.01 -0.81
N LEU A 71 -19.16 -6.78 -0.28
CA LEU A 71 -18.20 -6.37 0.76
C LEU A 71 -18.27 -7.24 2.01
N ASP A 72 -19.46 -7.72 2.36
CA ASP A 72 -19.69 -8.57 3.53
C ASP A 72 -19.78 -10.05 3.17
N ASP A 73 -19.46 -10.43 1.92
CA ASP A 73 -19.26 -11.83 1.56
C ASP A 73 -18.10 -12.40 2.39
N VAL A 74 -18.30 -13.63 2.87
CA VAL A 74 -17.27 -14.39 3.58
C VAL A 74 -16.21 -14.86 2.59
N VAL A 75 -14.94 -14.75 2.96
CA VAL A 75 -13.81 -15.08 2.07
C VAL A 75 -13.81 -16.55 1.66
N GLU A 76 -14.32 -17.44 2.51
CA GLU A 76 -14.35 -18.89 2.27
C GLU A 76 -15.21 -19.29 1.05
N LYS A 77 -16.15 -18.43 0.63
CA LYS A 77 -16.89 -18.57 -0.63
C LYS A 77 -15.97 -18.61 -1.85
N PHE A 78 -14.84 -17.90 -1.77
CA PHE A 78 -13.85 -17.77 -2.84
C PHE A 78 -12.57 -18.55 -2.56
N LEU A 79 -12.18 -18.65 -1.29
CA LEU A 79 -10.97 -19.31 -0.81
C LEU A 79 -11.31 -20.24 0.36
N PRO A 80 -11.84 -21.44 0.09
CA PRO A 80 -12.29 -22.37 1.13
C PRO A 80 -11.24 -22.72 2.18
N GLN A 81 -9.95 -22.64 1.82
CA GLN A 81 -8.82 -22.86 2.75
C GLN A 81 -8.77 -21.84 3.89
N LEU A 82 -9.41 -20.67 3.72
CA LEU A 82 -9.54 -19.65 4.75
C LEU A 82 -10.87 -19.73 5.51
N GLY A 83 -11.59 -20.85 5.41
CA GLY A 83 -12.73 -21.17 6.27
C GLY A 83 -12.30 -21.66 7.66
N ASN A 84 -13.24 -21.72 8.60
CA ASN A 84 -13.07 -22.31 9.95
C ASN A 84 -11.77 -21.90 10.68
N ARG A 85 -11.44 -20.61 10.60
CA ARG A 85 -10.19 -20.06 11.13
C ARG A 85 -10.09 -20.23 12.64
N LYS A 86 -8.85 -20.35 13.12
CA LYS A 86 -8.51 -20.29 14.54
C LYS A 86 -7.77 -18.99 14.84
N VAL A 87 -7.87 -18.52 16.09
CA VAL A 87 -7.27 -17.28 16.58
C VAL A 87 -6.37 -17.64 17.76
N LEU A 88 -5.22 -16.98 17.87
CA LEU A 88 -4.39 -17.07 19.06
C LEU A 88 -5.14 -16.58 20.29
N LYS A 89 -5.06 -17.35 21.37
CA LYS A 89 -5.53 -16.90 22.68
C LYS A 89 -4.69 -15.74 23.19
N GLN A 90 -5.27 -14.90 24.03
CA GLN A 90 -4.51 -13.85 24.70
C GLN A 90 -3.36 -14.47 25.52
N GLY A 91 -2.14 -13.98 25.30
CA GLY A 91 -0.94 -14.51 25.97
C GLY A 91 -0.45 -15.86 25.44
N ALA A 92 -0.91 -16.29 24.24
CA ALA A 92 -0.43 -17.49 23.57
C ALA A 92 1.11 -17.55 23.53
N ALA A 93 1.67 -18.70 23.93
CA ALA A 93 3.10 -18.96 23.92
C ALA A 93 3.54 -19.72 22.66
N SER A 94 2.60 -20.35 21.97
CA SER A 94 2.81 -21.13 20.74
C SER A 94 1.68 -20.93 19.72
N LEU A 95 1.93 -21.31 18.46
CA LEU A 95 0.91 -21.28 17.40
C LEU A 95 -0.25 -22.26 17.64
N ALA A 96 -0.08 -23.21 18.56
CA ALA A 96 -1.10 -24.18 18.94
C ALA A 96 -2.03 -23.66 20.04
N ASP A 97 -1.69 -22.55 20.71
CA ASP A 97 -2.50 -21.96 21.77
C ASP A 97 -3.64 -21.12 21.18
N VAL A 98 -4.61 -21.82 20.60
CA VAL A 98 -5.66 -21.23 19.77
C VAL A 98 -7.06 -21.60 20.23
N GLU A 99 -8.03 -20.81 19.78
CA GLU A 99 -9.47 -21.07 19.88
C GLU A 99 -10.17 -20.78 18.53
N PRO A 100 -11.39 -21.29 18.30
CA PRO A 100 -12.14 -20.96 17.09
C PRO A 100 -12.36 -19.46 16.95
N ALA A 101 -12.27 -18.93 15.72
CA ALA A 101 -12.64 -17.56 15.45
C ALA A 101 -14.14 -17.32 15.71
N GLN A 102 -14.49 -16.16 16.27
CA GLN A 102 -15.89 -15.76 16.55
C GLN A 102 -16.67 -15.32 15.29
N GLY A 103 -16.23 -15.77 14.11
CA GLY A 103 -16.83 -15.45 12.82
C GLY A 103 -15.85 -15.66 11.67
N PRO A 104 -16.35 -15.80 10.43
CA PRO A 104 -15.53 -15.86 9.24
C PRO A 104 -14.90 -14.51 8.90
N ILE A 105 -13.83 -14.53 8.10
CA ILE A 105 -13.25 -13.32 7.51
C ILE A 105 -14.14 -12.85 6.36
N THR A 106 -14.42 -11.55 6.28
CA THR A 106 -15.14 -10.93 5.14
C THR A 106 -14.22 -10.17 4.19
N ILE A 107 -14.70 -9.88 2.98
CA ILE A 107 -13.98 -9.03 2.00
C ILE A 107 -13.69 -7.64 2.59
N ARG A 108 -14.65 -7.04 3.29
CA ARG A 108 -14.49 -5.76 3.99
C ARG A 108 -13.34 -5.81 4.98
N GLN A 109 -13.28 -6.86 5.80
CA GLN A 109 -12.23 -7.01 6.81
C GLN A 109 -10.83 -7.18 6.19
N LEU A 110 -10.73 -7.78 5.01
CA LEU A 110 -9.48 -7.82 4.25
C LEU A 110 -9.10 -6.44 3.70
N LEU A 111 -10.07 -5.70 3.14
CA LEU A 111 -9.87 -4.34 2.62
C LEU A 111 -9.45 -3.34 3.71
N THR A 112 -9.84 -3.61 4.96
CA THR A 112 -9.61 -2.71 6.10
C THR A 112 -8.47 -3.16 7.01
N HIS A 113 -7.80 -4.28 6.72
CA HIS A 113 -6.80 -4.89 7.62
C HIS A 113 -7.34 -5.18 9.04
N THR A 114 -8.59 -5.65 9.12
CA THR A 114 -9.25 -6.09 10.35
C THR A 114 -9.59 -7.58 10.33
N SER A 115 -8.96 -8.37 9.48
CA SER A 115 -9.23 -9.82 9.34
C SER A 115 -8.55 -10.70 10.39
N GLY A 116 -7.62 -10.15 11.18
CA GLY A 116 -6.76 -10.93 12.06
C GLY A 116 -5.56 -11.59 11.37
N LEU A 117 -5.37 -11.38 10.06
CA LEU A 117 -4.12 -11.78 9.39
C LEU A 117 -2.98 -10.86 9.86
N SER A 118 -1.74 -11.39 9.84
CA SER A 118 -0.52 -10.64 10.13
C SER A 118 0.31 -10.41 8.87
N TYR A 119 1.45 -9.74 9.00
CA TYR A 119 2.44 -9.57 7.94
C TYR A 119 3.69 -10.45 8.16
N GLY A 120 4.07 -10.70 9.42
CA GLY A 120 5.34 -11.34 9.75
C GLY A 120 6.57 -10.46 9.49
N ILE A 121 6.39 -9.14 9.47
CA ILE A 121 7.47 -8.14 9.30
C ILE A 121 7.35 -7.02 10.33
N PHE A 122 6.13 -6.56 10.61
CA PHE A 122 5.89 -5.34 11.39
C PHE A 122 5.63 -5.58 12.88
N ASP A 123 5.73 -6.84 13.32
CA ASP A 123 5.43 -7.32 14.66
C ASP A 123 6.57 -8.21 15.23
N PRO A 124 7.84 -7.78 15.17
CA PRO A 124 8.98 -8.62 15.54
C PRO A 124 8.87 -9.16 16.97
N GLY A 125 9.19 -10.44 17.13
CA GLY A 125 9.21 -11.12 18.44
C GLY A 125 7.91 -11.80 18.85
N THR A 126 6.79 -11.57 18.14
CA THR A 126 5.54 -12.29 18.39
C THR A 126 5.61 -13.74 17.92
N VAL A 127 4.68 -14.58 18.40
CA VAL A 127 4.52 -15.97 17.95
C VAL A 127 4.16 -16.02 16.45
N LEU A 128 3.27 -15.11 15.99
CA LEU A 128 2.88 -15.04 14.59
C LEU A 128 4.01 -14.57 13.68
N PHE A 129 4.81 -13.62 14.12
CA PHE A 129 6.01 -13.20 13.40
C PHE A 129 6.91 -14.40 13.11
N LYS A 130 7.20 -15.24 14.11
CA LYS A 130 8.01 -16.45 13.93
C LYS A 130 7.34 -17.42 12.96
N GLY A 131 6.05 -17.71 13.17
CA GLY A 131 5.28 -18.63 12.32
C GLY A 131 5.24 -18.21 10.84
N TYR A 132 4.99 -16.94 10.56
CA TYR A 132 4.95 -16.40 9.19
C TYR A 132 6.32 -16.50 8.50
N ASN A 133 7.41 -16.25 9.24
CA ASN A 133 8.77 -16.35 8.72
C ASN A 133 9.20 -17.81 8.49
N GLU A 134 8.89 -18.72 9.42
CA GLU A 134 9.17 -20.16 9.30
C GLU A 134 8.39 -20.79 8.13
N ALA A 135 7.11 -20.45 7.97
CA ALA A 135 6.29 -20.86 6.83
C ALA A 135 6.71 -20.18 5.51
N ARG A 136 7.58 -19.17 5.58
CA ARG A 136 8.04 -18.36 4.45
C ARG A 136 6.86 -17.79 3.66
N VAL A 137 5.90 -17.18 4.36
CA VAL A 137 4.67 -16.62 3.77
C VAL A 137 4.98 -15.61 2.66
N LEU A 138 6.04 -14.81 2.85
CA LEU A 138 6.45 -13.76 1.91
C LEU A 138 7.48 -14.22 0.86
N ASN A 139 7.67 -15.53 0.66
CA ASN A 139 8.56 -16.03 -0.38
C ASN A 139 8.09 -15.57 -1.77
N PRO A 140 8.88 -14.82 -2.55
CA PRO A 140 8.49 -14.36 -3.89
C PRO A 140 8.32 -15.50 -4.92
N LEU A 141 8.84 -16.69 -4.61
CA LEU A 141 8.69 -17.88 -5.45
C LEU A 141 7.42 -18.68 -5.18
N THR A 142 6.62 -18.30 -4.18
CA THR A 142 5.36 -18.95 -3.84
C THR A 142 4.21 -18.17 -4.49
N PRO A 143 3.51 -18.70 -5.51
CA PRO A 143 2.34 -18.05 -6.10
C PRO A 143 1.26 -17.74 -5.06
N LEU A 144 0.32 -16.86 -5.42
CA LEU A 144 -0.77 -16.50 -4.50
C LEU A 144 -1.58 -17.72 -4.05
N THR A 145 -1.83 -18.69 -4.93
CA THR A 145 -2.52 -19.96 -4.60
C THR A 145 -1.89 -20.65 -3.39
N ASP A 146 -0.60 -20.92 -3.49
CA ASP A 146 0.15 -21.71 -2.51
C ASP A 146 0.40 -20.90 -1.22
N MET A 147 0.44 -19.57 -1.34
CA MET A 147 0.51 -18.67 -0.19
C MET A 147 -0.79 -18.71 0.64
N ILE A 148 -1.97 -18.88 0.01
CA ILE A 148 -3.21 -19.11 0.76
C ILE A 148 -3.14 -20.40 1.56
N ASP A 149 -2.60 -21.48 0.99
CA ASP A 149 -2.48 -22.76 1.70
C ASP A 149 -1.56 -22.62 2.93
N LYS A 150 -0.46 -21.87 2.82
CA LYS A 150 0.39 -21.56 3.98
C LYS A 150 -0.33 -20.76 5.06
N LEU A 151 -1.17 -19.80 4.67
CA LEU A 151 -1.98 -19.04 5.63
C LEU A 151 -3.02 -19.93 6.31
N ALA A 152 -3.54 -20.94 5.61
CA ALA A 152 -4.53 -21.87 6.15
C ALA A 152 -4.02 -22.56 7.43
N ASP A 153 -2.71 -22.86 7.50
CA ASP A 153 -2.08 -23.54 8.64
C ASP A 153 -1.71 -22.62 9.81
N LEU A 154 -1.78 -21.30 9.62
CA LEU A 154 -1.40 -20.31 10.65
C LEU A 154 -2.67 -19.74 11.33
N PRO A 155 -2.67 -19.47 12.64
CA PRO A 155 -3.81 -18.80 13.28
C PRO A 155 -3.88 -17.31 12.94
N LEU A 156 -5.00 -16.68 13.29
CA LEU A 156 -5.17 -15.23 13.29
C LEU A 156 -4.65 -14.60 14.59
N SER A 157 -4.25 -13.33 14.54
CA SER A 157 -3.77 -12.57 15.71
C SER A 157 -4.89 -12.12 16.64
N TYR A 158 -6.09 -11.90 16.11
CA TYR A 158 -7.30 -11.51 16.83
C TYR A 158 -8.55 -11.95 16.05
N HIS A 159 -9.71 -11.92 16.70
CA HIS A 159 -10.98 -12.27 16.05
C HIS A 159 -11.32 -11.30 14.91
N PRO A 160 -11.74 -11.79 13.73
CA PRO A 160 -12.07 -10.91 12.60
C PRO A 160 -13.04 -9.78 12.99
N GLY A 161 -12.70 -8.55 12.61
CA GLY A 161 -13.48 -7.34 12.87
C GLY A 161 -13.27 -6.68 14.23
N THR A 162 -12.50 -7.28 15.16
CA THR A 162 -12.36 -6.75 16.53
C THR A 162 -11.12 -5.90 16.77
N SER A 163 -10.18 -5.86 15.83
CA SER A 163 -8.95 -5.06 15.92
C SER A 163 -8.40 -4.72 14.53
N TRP A 164 -7.29 -4.00 14.49
CA TRP A 164 -6.57 -3.64 13.27
C TRP A 164 -5.11 -4.07 13.34
N GLU A 165 -4.62 -4.68 12.25
CA GLU A 165 -3.20 -4.97 12.06
C GLU A 165 -2.87 -5.01 10.57
N TYR A 166 -1.88 -4.21 10.16
CA TYR A 166 -1.43 -4.19 8.78
C TYR A 166 -0.86 -5.55 8.35
N SER A 167 -1.37 -6.10 7.26
CA SER A 167 -1.22 -7.53 6.98
C SER A 167 -1.12 -7.87 5.49
N VAL A 168 -0.92 -9.16 5.21
CA VAL A 168 -0.98 -9.73 3.85
C VAL A 168 -2.41 -9.84 3.30
N ALA A 169 -3.41 -9.25 3.96
CA ALA A 169 -4.81 -9.30 3.53
C ALA A 169 -5.02 -8.86 2.07
N THR A 170 -4.20 -7.94 1.55
CA THR A 170 -4.30 -7.51 0.16
C THR A 170 -3.73 -8.52 -0.85
N ASP A 171 -2.79 -9.39 -0.44
CA ASP A 171 -2.39 -10.54 -1.26
C ASP A 171 -3.53 -11.56 -1.33
N VAL A 172 -4.26 -11.76 -0.23
CA VAL A 172 -5.48 -12.58 -0.22
C VAL A 172 -6.55 -12.00 -1.14
N LEU A 173 -6.78 -10.68 -1.12
CA LEU A 173 -7.66 -10.01 -2.07
C LEU A 173 -7.19 -10.16 -3.52
N GLY A 174 -5.88 -10.13 -3.77
CA GLY A 174 -5.30 -10.45 -5.07
C GLY A 174 -5.73 -11.83 -5.56
N ARG A 175 -5.68 -12.83 -4.67
CA ARG A 175 -6.15 -14.18 -4.99
C ARG A 175 -7.67 -14.26 -5.21
N VAL A 176 -8.46 -13.50 -4.44
CA VAL A 176 -9.92 -13.38 -4.67
C VAL A 176 -10.20 -12.82 -6.07
N VAL A 177 -9.46 -11.80 -6.52
CA VAL A 177 -9.58 -11.26 -7.89
C VAL A 177 -9.33 -12.37 -8.92
N GLU A 178 -8.28 -13.18 -8.73
CA GLU A 178 -7.97 -14.27 -9.67
C GLU A 178 -9.11 -15.31 -9.74
N VAL A 179 -9.61 -15.76 -8.60
CA VAL A 179 -10.70 -16.75 -8.53
C VAL A 179 -11.98 -16.22 -9.16
N VAL A 180 -12.37 -14.99 -8.79
CA VAL A 180 -13.64 -14.42 -9.24
C VAL A 180 -13.58 -14.10 -10.73
N SER A 181 -12.47 -13.54 -11.21
CA SER A 181 -12.34 -13.11 -12.60
C SER A 181 -11.95 -14.21 -13.58
N GLY A 182 -11.31 -15.30 -13.12
CA GLY A 182 -10.72 -16.33 -13.96
C GLY A 182 -9.43 -15.89 -14.67
N LYS A 183 -8.85 -14.73 -14.31
CA LYS A 183 -7.63 -14.18 -14.88
C LYS A 183 -6.52 -14.16 -13.83
N SER A 184 -5.25 -14.20 -14.26
CA SER A 184 -4.15 -13.87 -13.35
C SER A 184 -4.24 -12.40 -12.90
N LEU A 185 -3.68 -12.08 -11.73
CA LEU A 185 -3.82 -10.74 -11.17
C LEU A 185 -3.24 -9.64 -12.09
N ASP A 186 -2.11 -9.91 -12.75
CA ASP A 186 -1.47 -9.01 -13.70
C ASP A 186 -2.35 -8.75 -14.94
N ALA A 187 -2.96 -9.79 -15.50
CA ALA A 187 -3.86 -9.67 -16.64
C ALA A 187 -5.13 -8.88 -16.29
N PHE A 188 -5.71 -9.12 -15.11
CA PHE A 188 -6.87 -8.35 -14.65
C PHE A 188 -6.52 -6.88 -14.44
N LEU A 189 -5.43 -6.59 -13.72
CA LEU A 189 -4.97 -5.22 -13.47
C LEU A 189 -4.68 -4.48 -14.77
N LYS A 190 -4.02 -5.15 -15.73
CA LYS A 190 -3.71 -4.58 -17.04
C LYS A 190 -4.98 -4.15 -17.77
N GLU A 191 -5.92 -5.06 -17.96
CA GLU A 191 -7.15 -4.80 -18.72
C GLU A 191 -8.05 -3.77 -18.02
N ARG A 192 -8.24 -3.93 -16.71
CA ARG A 192 -9.30 -3.22 -15.97
C ARG A 192 -8.85 -1.86 -15.44
N ILE A 193 -7.55 -1.67 -15.26
CA ILE A 193 -6.99 -0.45 -14.68
C ILE A 193 -5.93 0.15 -15.60
N PHE A 194 -4.86 -0.58 -15.92
CA PHE A 194 -3.71 0.04 -16.58
C PHE A 194 -4.06 0.54 -17.98
N ASP A 195 -4.64 -0.30 -18.83
CA ASP A 195 -5.02 0.05 -20.20
C ASP A 195 -6.09 1.15 -20.22
N ARG A 196 -7.04 1.09 -19.27
CA ARG A 196 -8.11 2.10 -19.13
C ARG A 196 -7.56 3.48 -18.76
N LEU A 197 -6.51 3.54 -17.94
CA LEU A 197 -5.92 4.77 -17.43
C LEU A 197 -4.64 5.18 -18.19
N GLY A 198 -4.22 4.40 -19.20
CA GLY A 198 -3.01 4.66 -19.98
C GLY A 198 -1.71 4.44 -19.20
N MET A 199 -1.71 3.53 -18.22
CA MET A 199 -0.58 3.28 -17.31
C MET A 199 0.40 2.24 -17.91
N THR A 200 1.17 2.64 -18.91
CA THR A 200 1.99 1.70 -19.71
C THR A 200 3.27 1.21 -19.03
N ASP A 201 3.69 1.87 -17.94
CA ASP A 201 4.92 1.58 -17.23
C ASP A 201 4.67 0.98 -15.83
N THR A 202 3.43 0.54 -15.58
CA THR A 202 3.02 -0.12 -14.34
C THR A 202 2.89 -1.63 -14.54
N GLY A 203 3.51 -2.41 -13.65
CA GLY A 203 3.52 -3.86 -13.75
C GLY A 203 4.24 -4.52 -12.58
N PHE A 204 4.30 -5.86 -12.54
CA PHE A 204 4.96 -6.60 -11.47
C PHE A 204 6.50 -6.68 -11.58
N TYR A 205 7.04 -6.24 -12.72
CA TYR A 205 8.47 -6.13 -12.97
C TYR A 205 8.72 -5.10 -14.09
N VAL A 206 9.96 -4.64 -14.20
CA VAL A 206 10.44 -3.78 -15.28
C VAL A 206 10.98 -4.66 -16.41
N PRO A 207 10.43 -4.58 -17.64
CA PRO A 207 10.98 -5.26 -18.81
C PRO A 207 12.46 -4.90 -19.00
N GLU A 208 13.27 -5.86 -19.49
CA GLU A 208 14.71 -5.68 -19.67
C GLU A 208 15.07 -4.40 -20.44
N ALA A 209 14.34 -4.11 -21.52
CA ALA A 209 14.52 -2.93 -22.36
C ALA A 209 14.23 -1.58 -21.67
N GLN A 210 13.69 -1.58 -20.44
CA GLN A 210 13.35 -0.38 -19.67
C GLN A 210 14.08 -0.31 -18.32
N GLN A 211 14.99 -1.25 -18.03
CA GLN A 211 15.63 -1.32 -16.71
C GLN A 211 16.56 -0.14 -16.41
N ASP A 212 17.01 0.58 -17.44
CA ASP A 212 17.73 1.86 -17.30
C ASP A 212 16.86 2.95 -16.67
N ARG A 213 15.53 2.82 -16.74
CA ARG A 213 14.58 3.74 -16.10
C ARG A 213 14.29 3.39 -14.64
N LEU A 214 14.70 2.21 -14.14
CA LEU A 214 14.44 1.79 -12.76
C LEU A 214 15.33 2.57 -11.80
N VAL A 215 14.72 3.40 -10.95
CA VAL A 215 15.41 4.20 -9.93
C VAL A 215 16.15 3.29 -8.95
N ALA A 216 17.40 3.62 -8.62
CA ALA A 216 18.19 2.93 -7.62
C ALA A 216 17.53 3.04 -6.22
N HIS A 217 17.59 1.97 -5.44
CA HIS A 217 17.00 1.93 -4.11
C HIS A 217 18.04 2.20 -3.03
N TYR A 218 17.67 2.93 -1.98
CA TYR A 218 18.60 3.33 -0.92
C TYR A 218 18.05 3.07 0.48
N THR A 219 18.91 2.86 1.47
CA THR A 219 18.58 2.94 2.90
C THR A 219 19.16 4.24 3.49
N GLY A 220 18.52 4.80 4.51
CA GLY A 220 19.13 5.87 5.30
C GLY A 220 20.33 5.37 6.13
N ALA A 221 21.16 6.29 6.59
CA ALA A 221 22.34 6.02 7.41
C ALA A 221 22.00 5.39 8.78
N ASP A 222 20.80 5.66 9.29
CA ASP A 222 20.33 5.13 10.57
C ASP A 222 18.81 4.91 10.51
N VAL A 223 18.36 3.78 11.05
CA VAL A 223 16.95 3.39 11.08
C VAL A 223 16.22 3.99 12.28
N LEU A 224 16.95 4.32 13.34
CA LEU A 224 16.41 4.94 14.56
C LEU A 224 16.39 6.47 14.44
N ASP A 225 17.27 7.04 13.63
CA ASP A 225 17.25 8.46 13.26
C ASP A 225 16.98 8.62 11.75
N PRO A 226 15.70 8.76 11.34
CA PRO A 226 15.33 8.85 9.94
C PRO A 226 15.82 10.12 9.24
N MET A 227 16.33 11.10 10.01
CA MET A 227 16.83 12.40 9.53
C MET A 227 18.35 12.51 9.59
N LYS A 228 19.05 11.45 9.98
CA LYS A 228 20.51 11.41 9.91
C LYS A 228 20.97 11.40 8.44
N PRO A 229 21.84 12.35 8.04
CA PRO A 229 22.40 12.38 6.69
C PRO A 229 23.12 11.09 6.31
N GLY A 230 22.95 10.68 5.06
CA GLY A 230 23.69 9.59 4.44
C GLY A 230 22.77 8.52 3.87
N LEU A 231 23.17 7.98 2.72
CA LEU A 231 22.45 6.96 1.97
C LEU A 231 23.37 5.83 1.57
N THR A 232 22.87 4.61 1.67
CA THR A 232 23.55 3.40 1.18
C THR A 232 22.68 2.74 0.12
N ARG A 233 23.27 2.44 -1.04
CA ARG A 233 22.57 1.75 -2.14
C ARG A 233 22.16 0.34 -1.69
N ALA A 234 20.91 -0.02 -1.97
CA ALA A 234 20.24 -1.20 -1.44
C ALA A 234 19.32 -1.87 -2.49
N ASP A 235 19.77 -1.96 -3.74
CA ASP A 235 18.98 -2.48 -4.87
C ASP A 235 18.49 -3.93 -4.71
N ASN A 236 19.09 -4.69 -3.79
CA ASN A 236 18.72 -6.07 -3.48
C ASN A 236 17.62 -6.18 -2.41
N LEU A 237 16.98 -5.07 -2.02
CA LEU A 237 15.79 -5.09 -1.17
C LEU A 237 14.50 -5.04 -2.01
N PRO A 238 13.44 -5.74 -1.58
CA PRO A 238 13.37 -6.63 -0.41
C PRO A 238 14.06 -8.00 -0.60
N PHE A 239 14.44 -8.35 -1.83
CA PHE A 239 15.22 -9.55 -2.15
C PHE A 239 16.02 -9.32 -3.45
N PRO A 240 17.06 -10.14 -3.73
CA PRO A 240 17.86 -9.99 -4.93
C PRO A 240 17.02 -10.04 -6.21
N GLN A 241 17.30 -9.14 -7.16
CA GLN A 241 16.59 -9.00 -8.43
C GLN A 241 15.09 -8.64 -8.32
N ALA A 242 14.63 -8.17 -7.15
CA ALA A 242 13.25 -7.70 -7.00
C ALA A 242 12.91 -6.68 -8.09
N TYR A 243 11.76 -6.89 -8.73
CA TYR A 243 11.20 -6.05 -9.79
C TYR A 243 12.00 -5.97 -11.10
N ARG A 244 13.15 -6.63 -11.24
CA ARG A 244 13.93 -6.68 -12.51
C ARG A 244 13.58 -7.89 -13.38
N ARG A 245 12.85 -8.85 -12.83
CA ARG A 245 12.41 -10.06 -13.53
C ARG A 245 11.05 -10.50 -12.98
N PRO A 246 10.28 -11.29 -13.73
CA PRO A 246 9.06 -11.87 -13.21
C PRO A 246 9.35 -12.82 -12.04
N PHE A 247 8.43 -12.84 -11.07
CA PHE A 247 8.39 -13.80 -9.97
C PHE A 247 7.02 -14.47 -9.94
N PRO A 248 6.92 -15.74 -9.50
CA PRO A 248 5.63 -16.44 -9.40
C PRO A 248 4.62 -15.71 -8.50
N ARG A 249 5.08 -15.01 -7.46
CA ARG A 249 4.20 -14.24 -6.57
C ARG A 249 3.83 -12.89 -7.18
N LEU A 250 2.64 -12.80 -7.78
CA LEU A 250 1.98 -11.53 -8.10
C LEU A 250 1.45 -10.87 -6.81
N SER A 251 2.34 -10.30 -6.00
CA SER A 251 1.98 -9.80 -4.67
C SER A 251 1.03 -8.60 -4.73
N GLY A 252 -0.23 -8.79 -4.32
CA GLY A 252 -1.20 -7.70 -4.16
C GLY A 252 -0.84 -6.71 -3.05
N GLY A 253 0.01 -7.12 -2.10
CA GLY A 253 0.47 -6.27 -1.01
C GLY A 253 1.64 -5.34 -1.37
N GLY A 254 2.42 -5.65 -2.42
CA GLY A 254 3.66 -4.92 -2.67
C GLY A 254 4.39 -5.18 -3.99
N GLY A 255 3.79 -5.87 -4.95
CA GLY A 255 4.48 -6.42 -6.11
C GLY A 255 4.70 -5.47 -7.29
N LEU A 256 4.05 -4.31 -7.34
CA LEU A 256 4.12 -3.43 -8.52
C LEU A 256 5.33 -2.48 -8.50
N VAL A 257 5.76 -2.15 -9.71
CA VAL A 257 6.46 -0.92 -10.07
C VAL A 257 5.50 0.04 -10.77
N SER A 258 5.80 1.33 -10.74
CA SER A 258 5.02 2.37 -11.44
C SER A 258 5.85 3.64 -11.62
N THR A 259 5.30 4.63 -12.33
CA THR A 259 5.92 5.94 -12.57
C THR A 259 5.10 7.06 -11.94
N LEU A 260 5.64 8.29 -11.91
CA LEU A 260 4.85 9.44 -11.45
C LEU A 260 3.61 9.68 -12.35
N PRO A 261 3.70 9.71 -13.71
CA PRO A 261 2.53 9.84 -14.58
C PRO A 261 1.45 8.77 -14.35
N ASP A 262 1.87 7.51 -14.19
CA ASP A 262 0.96 6.39 -14.00
C ASP A 262 0.22 6.50 -12.65
N MET A 263 0.95 6.71 -11.55
CA MET A 263 0.33 6.92 -10.23
C MET A 263 -0.56 8.16 -10.20
N LEU A 264 -0.19 9.22 -10.92
CA LEU A 264 -1.02 10.41 -11.08
C LEU A 264 -2.33 10.13 -11.82
N ALA A 265 -2.29 9.31 -12.88
CA ALA A 265 -3.49 8.87 -13.60
C ALA A 265 -4.43 8.10 -12.67
N LEU A 266 -3.91 7.17 -11.85
CA LEU A 266 -4.69 6.46 -10.85
C LEU A 266 -5.31 7.41 -9.82
N VAL A 267 -4.50 8.28 -9.19
CA VAL A 267 -4.99 9.21 -8.17
C VAL A 267 -6.06 10.14 -8.75
N ARG A 268 -5.86 10.68 -9.95
CA ARG A 268 -6.86 11.50 -10.65
C ARG A 268 -8.16 10.73 -10.94
N ALA A 269 -8.08 9.44 -11.22
CA ALA A 269 -9.24 8.59 -11.46
C ALA A 269 -10.00 8.23 -10.15
N LEU A 270 -9.38 8.40 -8.99
CA LEU A 270 -9.99 8.21 -7.67
C LEU A 270 -10.52 9.51 -7.05
N VAL A 271 -10.18 10.67 -7.63
CA VAL A 271 -10.86 11.94 -7.31
C VAL A 271 -12.28 11.89 -7.90
N PRO A 272 -13.34 12.13 -7.10
CA PRO A 272 -14.72 12.14 -7.61
C PRO A 272 -14.91 13.07 -8.82
N GLY A 273 -15.59 12.58 -9.87
CA GLY A 273 -15.89 13.34 -11.10
C GLY A 273 -16.39 12.44 -12.23
N SER A 274 -16.68 13.02 -13.39
CA SER A 274 -17.27 12.30 -14.55
C SER A 274 -16.45 11.11 -15.02
N ASP A 275 -15.13 11.28 -15.15
CA ASP A 275 -14.23 10.24 -15.64
C ASP A 275 -13.55 9.48 -14.49
N ALA A 276 -14.24 9.29 -13.37
CA ALA A 276 -13.71 8.50 -12.25
C ALA A 276 -13.70 7.00 -12.58
N LEU A 277 -12.78 6.25 -11.95
CA LEU A 277 -12.68 4.80 -12.14
C LEU A 277 -13.87 4.05 -11.51
N LEU A 278 -14.38 4.58 -10.40
CA LEU A 278 -15.45 4.00 -9.58
C LEU A 278 -16.59 5.01 -9.42
N LYS A 279 -17.80 4.51 -9.14
CA LYS A 279 -18.97 5.35 -8.87
C LYS A 279 -18.72 6.27 -7.66
N PRO A 280 -19.34 7.46 -7.62
CA PRO A 280 -19.16 8.42 -6.52
C PRO A 280 -19.44 7.81 -5.13
N ASP A 281 -20.47 6.99 -5.00
CA ASP A 281 -20.81 6.35 -3.73
C ASP A 281 -19.77 5.33 -3.28
N THR A 282 -19.20 4.58 -4.21
CA THR A 282 -18.11 3.63 -3.98
C THR A 282 -16.86 4.36 -3.48
N LEU A 283 -16.47 5.46 -4.13
CA LEU A 283 -15.34 6.30 -3.72
C LEU A 283 -15.56 6.87 -2.31
N ARG A 284 -16.76 7.40 -2.03
CA ARG A 284 -17.12 7.89 -0.70
C ARG A 284 -17.01 6.79 0.37
N GLN A 285 -17.46 5.57 0.06
CA GLN A 285 -17.35 4.44 0.98
C GLN A 285 -15.88 4.05 1.23
N MET A 286 -15.03 4.06 0.19
CA MET A 286 -13.59 3.80 0.32
C MET A 286 -12.91 4.80 1.25
N MET A 287 -13.28 6.08 1.14
CA MET A 287 -12.69 7.19 1.90
C MET A 287 -13.32 7.40 3.28
N THR A 288 -14.22 6.53 3.72
CA THR A 288 -14.86 6.58 5.04
C THR A 288 -14.15 5.62 6.00
N ASN A 289 -13.90 6.04 7.24
CA ASN A 289 -13.33 5.15 8.26
C ASN A 289 -14.26 3.94 8.50
N GLN A 290 -13.70 2.74 8.36
CA GLN A 290 -14.40 1.46 8.54
C GLN A 290 -13.99 0.74 9.83
N LEU A 291 -13.07 1.31 10.62
CA LEU A 291 -12.62 0.68 11.86
C LEU A 291 -13.71 0.70 12.93
N PRO A 292 -13.71 -0.29 13.85
CA PRO A 292 -14.57 -0.26 15.03
C PRO A 292 -14.42 1.04 15.82
N ALA A 293 -15.50 1.47 16.48
CA ALA A 293 -15.50 2.70 17.27
C ALA A 293 -14.38 2.69 18.32
N GLY A 294 -13.68 3.82 18.44
CA GLY A 294 -12.56 3.98 19.37
C GLY A 294 -11.22 3.40 18.87
N GLN A 295 -11.19 2.73 17.71
CA GLN A 295 -9.94 2.23 17.14
C GLN A 295 -9.29 3.19 16.16
N THR A 296 -7.96 3.10 16.11
CA THR A 296 -7.10 3.81 15.18
C THR A 296 -6.10 2.83 14.57
N ILE A 297 -5.55 3.21 13.43
CA ILE A 297 -4.38 2.53 12.87
C ILE A 297 -3.30 2.44 13.95
N ARG A 298 -2.60 1.31 14.03
CA ARG A 298 -1.51 1.13 14.98
C ARG A 298 -0.46 0.17 14.46
N PHE A 299 0.82 0.47 14.71
CA PHE A 299 1.92 -0.43 14.37
C PHE A 299 2.63 -0.87 15.65
N ALA A 300 3.17 -2.10 15.69
CA ALA A 300 3.81 -2.61 16.90
C ALA A 300 4.97 -1.71 17.36
N ASN A 301 5.76 -1.20 16.41
CA ASN A 301 6.94 -0.37 16.69
C ASN A 301 6.64 1.13 16.83
N LEU A 302 5.51 1.62 16.30
CA LEU A 302 5.17 3.06 16.28
C LEU A 302 4.01 3.42 17.21
N GLY A 303 3.28 2.43 17.73
CA GLY A 303 2.10 2.65 18.56
C GLY A 303 0.85 3.06 17.76
N PRO A 304 -0.19 3.56 18.45
CA PRO A 304 -1.40 4.06 17.81
C PRO A 304 -1.12 5.36 17.03
N MET A 305 -1.86 5.57 15.95
CA MET A 305 -1.83 6.77 15.12
C MET A 305 -3.10 7.58 15.39
N PRO A 306 -3.08 8.54 16.34
CA PRO A 306 -4.27 9.28 16.72
C PRO A 306 -4.91 9.98 15.51
N GLY A 307 -6.23 9.93 15.43
CA GLY A 307 -6.97 10.60 14.35
C GLY A 307 -6.90 9.94 12.98
N LYS A 308 -6.23 8.78 12.87
CA LYS A 308 -6.15 7.96 11.65
C LYS A 308 -6.97 6.67 11.79
N GLY A 309 -8.03 6.60 11.01
CA GLY A 309 -8.80 5.38 10.78
C GLY A 309 -8.32 4.69 9.51
N PHE A 310 -9.00 3.63 9.09
CA PHE A 310 -8.70 2.91 7.85
C PHE A 310 -9.99 2.70 7.07
N GLY A 311 -10.00 3.15 5.81
CA GLY A 311 -11.09 2.97 4.86
C GLY A 311 -10.92 1.69 4.05
N LEU A 312 -11.56 1.60 2.89
CA LEU A 312 -11.34 0.45 2.00
C LEU A 312 -10.07 0.71 1.19
N GLY A 313 -8.94 0.16 1.63
CA GLY A 313 -7.64 0.19 0.93
C GLY A 313 -6.63 1.27 1.36
N GLY A 314 -6.92 2.11 2.35
CA GLY A 314 -6.01 3.17 2.80
C GLY A 314 -6.41 3.84 4.11
N ALA A 315 -5.51 4.65 4.66
CA ALA A 315 -5.77 5.42 5.87
C ALA A 315 -6.74 6.57 5.61
N VAL A 316 -7.62 6.84 6.58
CA VAL A 316 -8.55 7.98 6.56
C VAL A 316 -8.27 8.88 7.74
N THR A 317 -8.01 10.16 7.48
CA THR A 317 -7.89 11.18 8.53
C THR A 317 -9.28 11.58 9.01
N PHE A 318 -9.65 11.22 10.23
CA PHE A 318 -10.92 11.68 10.84
C PHE A 318 -10.73 12.79 11.87
N ALA A 319 -9.52 12.93 12.43
CA ALA A 319 -9.13 14.04 13.28
C ALA A 319 -7.66 14.41 12.99
N PRO A 320 -7.37 15.58 12.41
CA PRO A 320 -5.99 16.00 12.12
C PRO A 320 -5.17 16.14 13.40
N THR A 321 -3.90 15.72 13.35
CA THR A 321 -2.89 15.95 14.39
C THR A 321 -2.01 17.15 14.02
N PRO A 322 -1.09 17.62 14.90
CA PRO A 322 -0.12 18.67 14.52
C PRO A 322 0.80 18.32 13.34
N PHE A 323 0.91 17.03 12.98
CA PHE A 323 1.66 16.58 11.80
C PHE A 323 0.83 16.60 10.51
N ASP A 324 -0.47 16.83 10.63
CA ASP A 324 -1.40 16.84 9.50
C ASP A 324 -1.78 18.28 9.11
N PRO A 325 -2.15 18.52 7.84
CA PRO A 325 -2.83 19.74 7.46
C PRO A 325 -4.14 19.92 8.24
N ALA A 326 -4.42 21.12 8.73
CA ALA A 326 -5.59 21.37 9.58
C ALA A 326 -6.94 21.06 8.90
N ASN A 327 -7.02 21.23 7.58
CA ASN A 327 -8.18 20.95 6.75
C ASN A 327 -8.14 19.55 6.10
N SER A 328 -7.35 18.60 6.62
CA SER A 328 -7.22 17.25 6.05
C SER A 328 -8.28 16.24 6.53
N ILE A 329 -9.38 16.68 7.17
CA ILE A 329 -10.48 15.78 7.54
C ILE A 329 -11.03 15.11 6.27
N GLY A 330 -11.18 13.79 6.30
CA GLY A 330 -11.59 12.98 5.15
C GLY A 330 -10.47 12.67 4.16
N GLU A 331 -9.21 13.05 4.43
CA GLU A 331 -8.08 12.67 3.59
C GLU A 331 -7.91 11.15 3.58
N PHE A 332 -7.97 10.57 2.38
CA PHE A 332 -7.66 9.18 2.11
C PHE A 332 -6.25 9.06 1.55
N GLN A 333 -5.39 8.26 2.19
CA GLN A 333 -3.97 8.21 1.84
C GLN A 333 -3.34 6.84 2.10
N TRP A 334 -2.24 6.57 1.41
CA TRP A 334 -1.32 5.51 1.78
C TRP A 334 0.07 5.77 1.19
N GLY A 335 0.93 4.76 1.23
CA GLY A 335 2.25 4.83 0.64
C GLY A 335 2.92 3.47 0.52
N GLY A 336 4.09 3.50 -0.09
CA GLY A 336 5.00 2.39 -0.24
C GLY A 336 6.19 2.52 0.69
N LEU A 337 6.75 1.38 1.11
CA LEU A 337 7.87 1.28 2.04
C LEU A 337 9.07 2.15 1.67
N ALA A 338 9.27 2.40 0.38
CA ALA A 338 10.39 3.17 -0.17
C ALA A 338 10.16 4.70 -0.20
N GLY A 339 9.14 5.21 0.49
CA GLY A 339 8.90 6.66 0.59
C GLY A 339 8.00 7.25 -0.51
N THR A 340 7.45 6.40 -1.38
CA THR A 340 6.34 6.77 -2.26
C THR A 340 5.05 6.97 -1.46
N HIS A 341 4.24 7.98 -1.78
CA HIS A 341 2.98 8.30 -1.10
C HIS A 341 1.94 8.85 -2.08
N TRP A 342 0.67 8.73 -1.71
CA TRP A 342 -0.44 9.41 -2.37
C TRP A 342 -1.49 9.84 -1.35
N TRP A 343 -2.25 10.89 -1.66
CA TRP A 343 -3.40 11.32 -0.86
C TRP A 343 -4.50 11.91 -1.76
N ILE A 344 -5.73 11.83 -1.28
CA ILE A 344 -6.92 12.42 -1.88
C ILE A 344 -7.76 13.01 -0.75
N CYS A 345 -8.05 14.30 -0.80
CA CYS A 345 -8.90 14.98 0.17
C CYS A 345 -9.96 15.81 -0.56
N PRO A 346 -11.15 15.24 -0.81
CA PRO A 346 -12.21 15.92 -1.53
C PRO A 346 -12.67 17.21 -0.84
N GLN A 347 -12.70 17.24 0.50
CA GLN A 347 -13.13 18.41 1.27
C GLN A 347 -12.17 19.59 1.12
N ALA A 348 -10.86 19.32 1.11
CA ALA A 348 -9.83 20.33 0.87
C ALA A 348 -9.56 20.58 -0.63
N ASN A 349 -10.32 19.92 -1.52
CA ASN A 349 -10.16 19.97 -2.97
C ASN A 349 -8.71 19.76 -3.43
N THR A 350 -7.99 18.81 -2.82
CA THR A 350 -6.59 18.51 -3.15
C THR A 350 -6.31 17.03 -3.19
N ALA A 351 -5.35 16.64 -4.03
CA ALA A 351 -4.79 15.30 -4.09
C ALA A 351 -3.30 15.40 -4.46
N GLY A 352 -2.57 14.30 -4.37
CA GLY A 352 -1.19 14.29 -4.85
C GLY A 352 -0.51 12.95 -4.78
N VAL A 353 0.66 12.91 -5.41
CA VAL A 353 1.56 11.77 -5.49
C VAL A 353 2.96 12.28 -5.20
N LEU A 354 3.72 11.52 -4.39
CA LEU A 354 5.15 11.73 -4.17
C LEU A 354 5.85 10.39 -4.38
N MET A 355 6.89 10.36 -5.20
CA MET A 355 7.64 9.16 -5.55
C MET A 355 9.10 9.33 -5.17
N ALA A 356 9.57 8.52 -4.22
CA ALA A 356 10.95 8.46 -3.74
C ALA A 356 11.39 6.99 -3.63
N GLN A 357 12.70 6.74 -3.46
CA GLN A 357 13.27 5.39 -3.30
C GLN A 357 14.24 5.30 -2.12
N ARG A 358 13.73 5.61 -0.93
CA ARG A 358 14.41 5.44 0.35
C ARG A 358 13.65 4.41 1.17
N HIS A 359 14.24 3.24 1.42
CA HIS A 359 13.72 2.20 2.29
C HIS A 359 13.35 2.75 3.66
N MET A 360 12.22 2.28 4.21
CA MET A 360 11.62 2.86 5.42
C MET A 360 11.43 4.39 5.30
N GLY A 361 11.11 4.85 4.09
CA GLY A 361 10.81 6.25 3.78
C GLY A 361 9.33 6.56 3.92
N PHE A 362 8.48 5.54 4.09
CA PHE A 362 7.06 5.72 4.42
C PHE A 362 6.94 6.50 5.73
N TRP A 363 6.16 7.59 5.73
CA TRP A 363 6.02 8.50 6.88
C TRP A 363 7.36 9.04 7.44
N ASN A 364 8.37 9.19 6.59
CA ASN A 364 9.54 9.98 6.96
C ASN A 364 9.14 11.48 7.10
N PRO A 365 9.79 12.27 7.97
CA PRO A 365 9.50 13.70 8.14
C PRO A 365 9.40 14.52 6.85
N PHE A 366 10.16 14.18 5.79
CA PHE A 366 10.05 14.90 4.52
C PHE A 366 8.64 14.86 3.92
N PHE A 367 7.90 13.77 4.13
CA PHE A 367 6.56 13.60 3.58
C PHE A 367 5.55 14.50 4.29
N PHE A 368 5.60 14.57 5.62
CA PHE A 368 4.70 15.41 6.40
C PHE A 368 4.91 16.90 6.07
N GLU A 369 6.16 17.35 5.97
CA GLU A 369 6.46 18.72 5.56
C GLU A 369 5.98 18.99 4.14
N PHE A 370 6.27 18.10 3.19
CA PHE A 370 5.82 18.24 1.80
C PHE A 370 4.29 18.33 1.72
N LYS A 371 3.56 17.43 2.38
CA LYS A 371 2.11 17.40 2.37
C LYS A 371 1.52 18.68 2.98
N ARG A 372 2.07 19.17 4.09
CA ARG A 372 1.65 20.45 4.68
C ARG A 372 1.83 21.62 3.70
N LEU A 373 2.96 21.69 3.00
CA LEU A 373 3.23 22.72 2.00
C LEU A 373 2.32 22.59 0.77
N ALA A 374 2.04 21.36 0.31
CA ALA A 374 1.13 21.10 -0.80
C ALA A 374 -0.29 21.60 -0.47
N TYR A 375 -0.78 21.31 0.73
CA TYR A 375 -2.07 21.84 1.20
C TYR A 375 -2.09 23.36 1.29
N GLN A 376 -1.00 24.01 1.72
CA GLN A 376 -0.91 25.47 1.75
C GLN A 376 -0.89 26.09 0.34
N ALA A 377 -0.23 25.44 -0.61
CA ALA A 377 -0.18 25.89 -2.00
C ALA A 377 -1.55 25.76 -2.70
N VAL A 378 -2.33 24.73 -2.36
CA VAL A 378 -3.66 24.48 -2.95
C VAL A 378 -4.78 25.21 -2.20
N GLY A 379 -4.67 25.36 -0.88
CA GLY A 379 -5.74 25.83 0.02
C GLY A 379 -5.59 27.27 0.50
N GLY A 380 -5.46 28.21 -0.44
CA GLY A 380 -5.60 29.65 -0.18
C GLY A 380 -7.05 30.09 -0.03
#